data_AF-A0A3Q2WM76-F1
#
_entry.id   AF-A0A3Q2WM76-F1
#
_cell.length_a   1.000
_cell.length_b   1.000
_cell.length_c   1.000
_cell.angle_alpha   90.00
_cell.angle_beta   90.00
_cell.angle_gamma   90.00
#
_symmetry.space_group_name_H-M   'P 1'
#
loop_
_entity.id
_entity.type
_entity.pdbx_description
1 polymer ?
#
loop_
_entity_poly.entity_id
_entity_poly.type
_entity_poly.pdbx_seq_one_letter_code
_entity_poly.pdbx_strand_id
1 'polypeptide(L)'
;MEPRGQRRGTQCWWFAISFSLMLSCVERVSAQIKYSIPEEVKVGSVVGNVAKDLGLDISSLEKRRFRIVSGAEDAQFEVNPNNGALYVHGNIDREELCEKIHPCIKNLKLVAENPMEIHYVGVEIIDVNDNSPRFPDEEKILEIPESTLQALSMVLASG
;
A
#
# COMPACT_ATOMS: atom_id res chain seq x y z
N MET A 1 63.19 -18.32 29.58
CA MET A 1 62.03 -17.47 29.91
C MET A 1 61.27 -17.22 28.62
N GLU A 2 60.17 -17.93 28.39
CA GLU A 2 59.29 -17.69 27.24
C GLU A 2 58.26 -16.60 27.58
N PRO A 3 58.05 -15.58 26.72
CA PRO A 3 56.98 -14.63 26.92
C PRO A 3 55.67 -15.19 26.35
N ARG A 4 54.81 -15.70 27.24
CA ARG A 4 53.51 -16.33 26.94
C ARG A 4 52.35 -15.30 26.77
N GLY A 5 52.64 -14.07 26.34
CA GLY A 5 51.75 -12.92 26.57
C GLY A 5 51.06 -12.26 25.37
N GLN A 6 51.30 -12.66 24.11
CA GLN A 6 50.92 -11.83 22.95
C GLN A 6 49.71 -12.31 22.12
N ARG A 7 49.12 -13.49 22.40
CA ARG A 7 48.11 -14.11 21.52
C ARG A 7 46.65 -13.70 21.78
N ARG A 8 46.33 -13.13 22.94
CA ARG A 8 44.93 -12.82 23.34
C ARG A 8 44.39 -11.51 22.74
N GLY A 9 45.22 -10.47 22.65
CA GLY A 9 44.79 -9.16 22.17
C GLY A 9 44.46 -9.13 20.67
N THR A 10 45.27 -9.81 19.85
CA THR A 10 45.05 -9.93 18.41
C THR A 10 43.78 -10.70 18.07
N GLN A 11 43.42 -11.72 18.85
CA GLN A 11 42.23 -12.52 18.62
C GLN A 11 40.94 -11.73 18.92
N CYS A 12 40.89 -11.00 20.04
CA CYS A 12 39.76 -10.10 20.34
C CYS A 12 39.60 -9.00 19.29
N TRP A 13 40.70 -8.46 18.78
CA TRP A 13 40.66 -7.41 17.76
C TRP A 13 40.14 -7.94 16.41
N TRP A 14 40.55 -9.16 16.03
CA TRP A 14 39.99 -9.85 14.87
C TRP A 14 38.50 -10.16 15.01
N PHE A 15 38.04 -10.58 16.19
CA PHE A 15 36.61 -10.76 16.45
C PHE A 15 35.84 -9.43 16.38
N ALA A 16 36.40 -8.35 16.93
CA ALA A 16 35.78 -7.03 16.88
C ALA A 16 35.71 -6.50 15.44
N ILE A 17 36.77 -6.66 14.66
CA ILE A 17 36.81 -6.29 13.24
C ILE A 17 35.82 -7.15 12.44
N SER A 18 35.79 -8.47 12.66
CA SER A 18 34.86 -9.38 12.00
C SER A 18 33.40 -9.07 12.35
N PHE A 19 33.10 -8.74 13.61
CA PHE A 19 31.77 -8.35 14.06
C PHE A 19 31.36 -6.98 13.50
N SER A 20 32.29 -6.01 13.47
CA SER A 20 32.07 -4.72 12.83
C SER A 20 31.81 -4.86 11.33
N LEU A 21 32.56 -5.74 10.65
CA LEU A 21 32.37 -6.04 9.23
C LEU A 21 30.99 -6.68 8.98
N MET A 22 30.60 -7.64 9.83
CA MET A 22 29.26 -8.23 9.81
C MET A 22 28.15 -7.21 10.01
N LEU A 23 28.29 -6.28 10.96
CA LEU A 23 27.33 -5.20 11.21
C LEU A 23 27.24 -4.22 10.04
N SER A 24 28.35 -3.92 9.37
CA SER A 24 28.36 -3.06 8.17
C SER A 24 27.77 -3.73 6.93
N CYS A 25 27.69 -5.07 6.90
CA CYS A 25 27.07 -5.84 5.82
C CYS A 25 25.58 -6.09 6.03
N VAL A 26 24.97 -5.57 7.11
CA VAL A 26 23.52 -5.63 7.29
C VAL A 26 22.88 -4.68 6.29
N GLU A 27 22.19 -5.23 5.29
CA GLU A 27 21.35 -4.45 4.39
C GLU A 27 20.31 -3.68 5.21
N ARG A 28 20.20 -2.37 4.99
CA ARG A 28 19.08 -1.60 5.52
C ARG A 28 17.82 -2.03 4.77
N VAL A 29 16.99 -2.84 5.41
CA VAL A 29 15.62 -3.06 4.94
C VAL A 29 14.85 -1.75 5.14
N SER A 30 14.49 -1.08 4.05
CA SER A 30 13.57 0.04 4.08
C SER A 30 12.15 -0.50 3.97
N ALA A 31 11.34 -0.34 5.01
CA ALA A 31 9.92 -0.68 4.96
C ALA A 31 9.16 0.44 4.23
N GLN A 32 8.31 0.07 3.26
CA GLN A 32 7.36 0.98 2.64
C GLN A 32 6.06 0.97 3.46
N ILE A 33 5.50 2.13 3.77
CA ILE A 33 4.23 2.21 4.49
C ILE A 33 3.10 1.78 3.55
N LYS A 34 2.23 0.90 4.05
CA LYS A 34 1.02 0.46 3.35
C LYS A 34 -0.18 0.60 4.27
N TYR A 35 -1.22 1.30 3.80
CA TYR A 35 -2.54 1.32 4.42
C TYR A 35 -3.52 0.52 3.56
N SER A 36 -4.64 0.12 4.17
CA SER A 36 -5.76 -0.49 3.47
C SER A 36 -7.05 0.22 3.88
N ILE A 37 -7.89 0.57 2.91
CA ILE A 37 -9.17 1.23 3.14
C ILE A 37 -10.22 0.59 2.23
N PRO A 38 -11.44 0.30 2.72
CA PRO A 38 -12.51 -0.13 1.83
C PRO A 38 -12.89 0.99 0.86
N GLU A 39 -13.42 0.61 -0.29
CA GLU A 39 -14.15 1.55 -1.15
C GLU A 39 -15.45 2.05 -0.48
N GLU A 40 -16.18 2.95 -1.15
CA GLU A 40 -17.40 3.59 -0.64
C GLU A 40 -17.25 4.34 0.71
N VAL A 41 -16.02 4.65 1.10
CA VAL A 41 -15.74 5.48 2.27
C VAL A 41 -16.07 6.94 2.02
N LYS A 42 -16.64 7.59 3.04
CA LYS A 42 -17.02 9.01 2.95
C LYS A 42 -15.80 9.90 2.78
N VAL A 43 -15.91 10.92 1.94
CA VAL A 43 -14.93 12.00 1.86
C VAL A 43 -14.70 12.63 3.24
N GLY A 44 -13.45 12.88 3.57
CA GLY A 44 -12.99 13.34 4.89
C GLY A 44 -12.65 12.21 5.87
N SER A 45 -12.87 10.94 5.49
CA SER A 45 -12.46 9.80 6.32
C SER A 45 -10.94 9.73 6.45
N VAL A 46 -10.46 9.39 7.64
CA VAL A 46 -9.03 9.21 7.92
C VAL A 46 -8.57 7.83 7.43
N VAL A 47 -7.53 7.81 6.60
CA VAL A 47 -6.85 6.58 6.17
C VAL A 47 -5.81 6.16 7.22
N GLY A 48 -4.98 7.11 7.66
CA GLY A 48 -3.88 6.85 8.60
C GLY A 48 -3.05 8.11 8.89
N ASN A 49 -2.08 8.04 9.81
CA ASN A 49 -1.18 9.16 10.11
C ASN A 49 0.22 8.92 9.55
N VAL A 50 0.45 9.44 8.35
CA VAL A 50 1.69 9.24 7.60
C VAL A 50 2.88 9.87 8.31
N ALA A 51 2.73 11.07 8.87
CA ALA A 51 3.84 11.73 9.55
C ALA A 51 4.31 10.94 10.78
N LYS A 52 3.37 10.42 11.58
CA LYS A 52 3.68 9.58 12.73
C LYS A 52 4.41 8.31 12.32
N ASP A 53 3.93 7.65 11.26
CA ASP A 53 4.47 6.36 10.82
C ASP A 53 5.83 6.52 10.11
N LEU A 54 6.10 7.68 9.50
CA LEU A 54 7.42 8.07 8.98
C LEU A 54 8.37 8.63 10.06
N GLY A 55 7.87 8.86 11.28
CA GLY A 55 8.65 9.48 12.35
C GLY A 55 8.98 10.96 12.12
N LEU A 56 8.18 11.66 11.31
CA LEU A 56 8.33 13.08 11.05
C LEU A 56 7.78 13.92 12.23
N ASP A 57 8.45 15.02 12.53
CA ASP A 57 7.96 15.97 13.54
C ASP A 57 6.78 16.77 12.99
N ILE A 58 5.61 16.56 13.60
CA ILE A 58 4.33 17.22 13.24
C ILE A 58 4.46 18.74 13.26
N SER A 59 5.20 19.30 14.21
CA SER A 59 5.34 20.76 14.36
C SER A 59 6.12 21.41 13.21
N SER A 60 6.89 20.60 12.47
CA SER A 60 7.71 21.04 11.35
C SER A 60 7.03 20.88 9.99
N LEU A 61 5.98 20.07 9.87
CA LEU A 61 5.39 19.66 8.59
C LEU A 61 4.94 20.85 7.73
N GLU A 62 4.26 21.82 8.32
CA GLU A 62 3.79 23.02 7.62
C GLU A 62 4.97 23.83 7.06
N LYS A 63 6.01 24.06 7.89
CA LYS A 63 7.24 24.76 7.47
C LYS A 63 8.00 24.00 6.39
N ARG A 64 7.92 22.68 6.44
CA ARG A 64 8.50 21.76 5.44
C ARG A 64 7.56 21.53 4.25
N ARG A 65 6.43 22.23 4.14
CA ARG A 65 5.47 22.11 3.02
C ARG A 65 5.10 20.66 2.72
N PHE A 66 4.84 19.86 3.77
CA PHE A 66 4.53 18.44 3.62
C PHE A 66 3.25 18.24 2.81
N ARG A 67 3.36 17.55 1.68
CA ARG A 67 2.25 17.39 0.72
C ARG A 67 2.43 16.16 -0.16
N ILE A 68 1.33 15.72 -0.75
CA ILE A 68 1.36 14.75 -1.84
C ILE A 68 1.81 15.48 -3.12
N VAL A 69 2.71 14.85 -3.87
CA VAL A 69 3.12 15.30 -5.20
C VAL A 69 2.23 14.58 -6.20
N SER A 70 1.07 15.16 -6.47
CA SER A 70 0.01 14.53 -7.27
C SER A 70 0.50 14.14 -8.67
N GLY A 71 0.39 12.86 -9.01
CA GLY A 71 0.06 12.43 -10.37
C GLY A 71 -1.44 12.61 -10.63
N ALA A 72 -1.88 12.58 -11.90
CA ALA A 72 -3.30 12.66 -12.25
C ALA A 72 -4.18 11.60 -11.57
N GLU A 73 -3.58 10.51 -11.08
CA GLU A 73 -4.23 9.37 -10.43
C GLU A 73 -4.33 9.47 -8.89
N ASP A 74 -3.84 10.57 -8.29
CA ASP A 74 -3.75 10.72 -6.82
C ASP A 74 -4.79 11.69 -6.23
N ALA A 75 -5.81 12.08 -7.01
CA ALA A 75 -6.80 13.09 -6.62
C ALA A 75 -7.74 12.64 -5.48
N GLN A 76 -7.79 11.34 -5.19
CA GLN A 76 -8.67 10.76 -4.17
C GLN A 76 -8.13 10.91 -2.75
N PHE A 77 -6.85 11.29 -2.59
CA PHE A 77 -6.21 11.37 -1.27
C PHE A 77 -5.58 12.74 -1.04
N GLU A 78 -5.66 13.20 0.21
CA GLU A 78 -5.04 14.44 0.66
C GLU A 78 -4.34 14.23 1.99
N VAL A 79 -3.18 14.85 2.18
CA VAL A 79 -2.49 14.87 3.47
C VAL A 79 -2.64 16.23 4.13
N ASN A 80 -3.02 16.24 5.40
CA ASN A 80 -3.13 17.48 6.15
C ASN A 80 -1.75 17.93 6.65
N PRO A 81 -1.25 19.10 6.23
CA PRO A 81 0.09 19.57 6.59
C PRO A 81 0.24 19.93 8.07
N ASN A 82 -0.86 20.10 8.82
CA ASN A 82 -0.83 20.49 10.23
C ASN A 82 -0.67 19.30 11.19
N ASN A 83 -1.16 18.12 10.80
CA ASN A 83 -1.15 16.93 11.67
C ASN A 83 -0.60 15.66 11.00
N GLY A 84 -0.31 15.71 9.70
CA GLY A 84 0.28 14.63 8.93
C GLY A 84 -0.64 13.44 8.64
N ALA A 85 -1.94 13.57 8.92
CA ALA A 85 -2.91 12.53 8.59
C ALA A 85 -3.31 12.57 7.11
N LEU A 86 -3.49 11.37 6.55
CA LEU A 86 -3.97 11.12 5.20
C LEU A 86 -5.48 10.90 5.25
N TYR A 87 -6.20 11.59 4.38
CA TYR A 87 -7.65 11.59 4.30
C TYR A 87 -8.12 11.27 2.89
N VAL A 88 -9.33 10.75 2.81
CA VAL A 88 -10.08 10.62 1.56
C VAL A 88 -10.55 12.00 1.13
N HIS A 89 -10.13 12.46 -0.05
CA HIS A 89 -10.50 13.75 -0.64
C HIS A 89 -11.58 13.61 -1.72
N GLY A 90 -11.57 12.49 -2.45
CA GLY A 90 -12.55 12.18 -3.50
C GLY A 90 -13.25 10.85 -3.22
N ASN A 91 -14.36 10.60 -3.93
CA ASN A 91 -15.00 9.29 -3.87
C ASN A 91 -14.03 8.21 -4.35
N ILE A 92 -14.05 7.08 -3.64
CA ILE A 92 -13.24 5.90 -3.97
C ILE A 92 -14.20 4.87 -4.54
N ASP A 93 -14.10 4.66 -5.85
CA ASP A 93 -14.79 3.63 -6.61
C ASP A 93 -13.71 2.72 -7.20
N ARG A 94 -13.65 1.45 -6.80
CA ARG A 94 -12.55 0.57 -7.20
C ARG A 94 -12.61 0.26 -8.69
N GLU A 95 -13.81 0.17 -9.26
CA GLU A 95 -14.07 -0.06 -10.68
C GLU A 95 -13.47 1.06 -11.53
N GLU A 96 -13.72 2.33 -11.17
CA GLU A 96 -13.14 3.49 -11.85
C GLU A 96 -11.62 3.58 -11.67
N LEU A 97 -11.11 3.23 -10.47
CA LEU A 97 -9.71 3.45 -10.12
C LEU A 97 -8.75 2.34 -10.56
N CYS A 98 -9.20 1.10 -10.60
CA CYS A 98 -8.36 -0.08 -10.80
C CYS A 98 -8.96 -1.11 -11.77
N GLU A 99 -10.16 -0.87 -12.29
CA GLU A 99 -10.88 -1.80 -13.17
C GLU A 99 -10.91 -3.23 -12.58
N LYS A 100 -10.17 -4.17 -13.20
CA LYS A 100 -10.09 -5.59 -12.81
C LYS A 100 -8.75 -5.97 -12.17
N ILE A 101 -7.90 -5.00 -11.83
CA ILE A 101 -6.57 -5.26 -11.27
C ILE A 101 -6.70 -5.59 -9.78
N HIS A 102 -6.11 -6.72 -9.38
CA HIS A 102 -6.07 -7.16 -7.98
C HIS A 102 -4.64 -7.58 -7.58
N PRO A 103 -4.10 -7.07 -6.45
CA PRO A 103 -4.69 -6.07 -5.55
C PRO A 103 -4.71 -4.65 -6.16
N CYS A 104 -5.73 -3.86 -5.83
CA CYS A 104 -5.82 -2.45 -6.22
C CYS A 104 -5.01 -1.58 -5.25
N ILE A 105 -3.83 -1.09 -5.67
CA ILE A 105 -2.92 -0.31 -4.83
C ILE A 105 -2.60 1.03 -5.50
N LYS A 106 -2.90 2.13 -4.82
CA LYS A 106 -2.51 3.49 -5.21
C LYS A 106 -1.22 3.89 -4.50
N ASN A 107 -0.21 4.29 -5.26
CA ASN A 107 1.12 4.63 -4.76
C ASN A 107 1.30 6.14 -4.68
N LEU A 108 1.13 6.70 -3.50
CA LEU A 108 1.29 8.12 -3.24
C LEU A 108 2.76 8.48 -3.03
N LYS A 109 3.16 9.61 -3.60
CA LYS A 109 4.47 10.22 -3.38
C LYS A 109 4.30 11.45 -2.51
N LEU A 110 4.89 11.45 -1.32
CA LEU A 110 4.86 12.59 -0.41
C LEU A 110 6.23 13.27 -0.39
N VAL A 111 6.22 14.59 -0.33
CA VAL A 111 7.41 15.42 -0.23
C VAL A 111 7.37 16.18 1.09
N ALA A 112 8.49 16.14 1.82
CA ALA A 112 8.83 17.11 2.85
C ALA A 112 10.03 17.92 2.36
N GLU A 113 9.96 19.23 2.44
CA GLU A 113 11.00 20.14 1.95
C GLU A 113 11.88 20.64 3.10
N ASN A 114 13.06 21.18 2.76
CA ASN A 114 14.03 21.77 3.69
C ASN A 114 14.43 20.87 4.90
N PRO A 115 15.18 19.76 4.70
CA PRO A 115 15.73 19.24 3.44
C PRO A 115 14.67 18.48 2.62
N MET A 116 14.92 18.32 1.31
CA MET A 116 14.02 17.59 0.43
C MET A 116 14.08 16.08 0.71
N GLU A 117 12.95 15.50 1.07
CA GLU A 117 12.74 14.08 1.31
C GLU A 117 11.51 13.61 0.52
N ILE A 118 11.60 12.42 -0.07
CA ILE A 118 10.50 11.80 -0.81
C ILE A 118 10.15 10.49 -0.13
N HIS A 119 8.87 10.33 0.20
CA HIS A 119 8.32 9.17 0.87
C HIS A 119 7.27 8.51 -0.01
N TYR A 120 7.32 7.18 -0.13
CA TYR A 120 6.38 6.40 -0.93
C TYR A 120 5.41 5.68 0.01
N VAL A 121 4.11 5.91 -0.18
CA VAL A 121 3.05 5.32 0.64
C VAL A 121 2.07 4.59 -0.27
N GLY A 122 1.84 3.31 0.00
CA GLY A 122 0.81 2.53 -0.69
C GLY A 122 -0.52 2.62 0.04
N VAL A 123 -1.62 2.83 -0.70
CA VAL A 123 -2.98 2.69 -0.21
C VAL A 123 -3.67 1.60 -1.01
N GLU A 124 -3.98 0.49 -0.34
CA GLU A 124 -4.76 -0.60 -0.91
C GLU A 124 -6.24 -0.33 -0.75
N ILE A 125 -6.96 -0.36 -1.88
CA ILE A 125 -8.41 -0.22 -1.90
C ILE A 125 -8.98 -1.63 -1.82
N ILE A 126 -9.75 -1.89 -0.76
CA ILE A 126 -10.42 -3.16 -0.53
C ILE A 126 -11.80 -3.12 -1.20
N ASP A 127 -12.01 -4.07 -2.10
CA ASP A 127 -13.30 -4.31 -2.75
C ASP A 127 -14.39 -4.55 -1.72
N VAL A 128 -15.50 -3.84 -1.87
CA VAL A 128 -16.74 -4.06 -1.12
C VAL A 128 -17.74 -4.61 -2.13
N ASN A 129 -18.46 -5.68 -1.78
CA ASN A 129 -19.47 -6.25 -2.66
C ASN A 129 -20.75 -5.40 -2.65
N ASP A 130 -20.66 -4.19 -3.17
CA ASP A 130 -21.74 -3.22 -3.39
C ASP A 130 -22.43 -3.44 -4.75
N ASN A 131 -21.74 -4.07 -5.70
CA ASN A 131 -22.22 -4.38 -7.02
C ASN A 131 -22.94 -5.74 -7.07
N SER A 132 -24.27 -5.70 -7.06
CA SER A 132 -25.07 -6.92 -7.27
C SER A 132 -24.96 -7.43 -8.71
N PRO A 133 -24.83 -8.76 -8.93
CA PRO A 133 -24.78 -9.32 -10.27
C PRO A 133 -26.07 -8.97 -11.03
N ARG A 134 -25.93 -8.59 -12.30
CA ARG A 134 -27.05 -8.33 -13.20
C ARG A 134 -26.96 -9.28 -14.38
N PHE A 135 -28.10 -9.86 -14.74
CA PHE A 135 -28.23 -10.56 -16.01
C PHE A 135 -28.51 -9.54 -17.11
N PRO A 136 -27.97 -9.74 -18.33
CA PRO A 136 -28.28 -8.87 -19.46
C PRO A 136 -29.76 -8.94 -19.84
N ASP A 137 -30.38 -10.12 -19.65
CA ASP A 137 -31.79 -10.37 -19.90
C ASP A 137 -32.55 -10.37 -18.56
N GLU A 138 -33.66 -9.62 -18.45
CA GLU A 138 -34.56 -9.67 -17.27
C GLU A 138 -35.27 -11.03 -17.14
N GLU A 139 -35.52 -11.69 -18.27
CA GLU A 139 -36.13 -13.01 -18.36
C GLU A 139 -35.40 -13.86 -19.40
N LYS A 140 -35.11 -15.12 -19.06
CA LYS A 140 -34.55 -16.12 -19.99
C LYS A 140 -35.55 -17.26 -20.19
N ILE A 141 -36.10 -17.36 -21.39
CA ILE A 141 -37.00 -18.46 -21.75
C ILE A 141 -36.15 -19.61 -22.33
N LEU A 142 -36.30 -20.80 -21.76
CA LEU A 142 -35.65 -22.03 -22.22
C LEU A 142 -36.70 -23.02 -22.73
N GLU A 143 -36.54 -23.47 -23.96
CA GLU A 143 -37.37 -24.53 -24.54
C GLU A 143 -36.58 -25.83 -24.61
N ILE A 144 -37.06 -26.87 -23.92
CA ILE A 144 -36.39 -28.16 -23.80
C ILE A 144 -37.29 -29.25 -24.41
N PRO A 145 -36.88 -29.89 -25.52
CA PRO A 145 -37.59 -31.03 -26.08
C PRO A 145 -37.63 -32.20 -25.10
N GLU A 146 -38.74 -32.94 -25.05
CA GLU A 146 -38.86 -34.14 -24.21
C GLU A 146 -37.89 -35.26 -24.60
N SER A 147 -37.41 -35.26 -25.84
CA SER A 147 -36.42 -36.22 -26.36
C SER A 147 -34.98 -35.90 -25.93
N THR A 148 -34.79 -34.86 -25.12
CA THR A 148 -33.47 -34.44 -24.64
C THR A 148 -32.83 -35.52 -23.77
N LEU A 149 -31.55 -35.80 -24.02
CA LEU A 149 -30.77 -36.77 -23.25
C LEU A 149 -30.63 -36.32 -21.79
N GLN A 150 -30.74 -37.28 -20.87
CA GLN A 150 -30.34 -37.05 -19.47
C GLN A 150 -28.84 -36.69 -19.43
N ALA A 151 -28.52 -35.66 -18.63
CA ALA A 151 -27.22 -35.00 -18.54
C ALA A 151 -26.87 -33.97 -19.64
N LEU A 152 -27.84 -33.51 -20.44
CA LEU A 152 -27.63 -32.28 -21.21
C LEU A 152 -27.47 -31.08 -20.26
N SER A 153 -26.34 -30.37 -20.35
CA SER A 153 -26.14 -29.09 -19.69
C SER A 153 -26.54 -27.96 -20.64
N MET A 154 -27.44 -27.09 -20.20
CA MET A 154 -27.79 -25.86 -20.90
C MET A 154 -27.11 -24.68 -20.21
N VAL A 155 -26.39 -23.88 -21.01
CA VAL A 155 -25.66 -22.71 -20.51
C VAL A 155 -26.61 -21.52 -20.45
N LEU A 156 -26.90 -21.05 -19.25
CA LEU A 156 -27.45 -19.72 -19.03
C LEU A 156 -26.29 -18.72 -19.15
N ALA A 157 -26.00 -18.26 -20.36
CA ALA A 157 -24.95 -17.27 -20.56
C ALA A 157 -25.36 -15.96 -19.88
N SER A 158 -24.52 -15.50 -18.94
CA SER A 158 -24.38 -14.09 -18.56
C SER A 158 -23.47 -13.45 -19.59
N GLY A 159 -23.98 -12.42 -20.28
CA GLY A 159 -23.18 -11.61 -21.20
C GLY A 159 -22.24 -10.68 -20.47
#